data_AF-A0A5K7YZC6-F1
#
_entry.id   AF-A0A5K7YZC6-F1
#
_cell.length_a   1.000
_cell.length_b   1.000
_cell.length_c   1.000
_cell.angle_alpha   90.00
_cell.angle_beta   90.00
_cell.angle_gamma   90.00
#
_symmetry.space_group_name_H-M   'P 1'
#
loop_
_entity.id
_entity.type
_entity.pdbx_description
1 polymer ?
#
loop_
_entity_poly.entity_id
_entity_poly.type
_entity_poly.pdbx_seq_one_letter_code
_entity_poly.pdbx_strand_id
1 'polypeptide(L)' 'MKFSDIFVPRWQNSNPEVRIRALERIKDVKLLGQIAEKDEDPGVCQAARLRLDSLLVRETEA' A
#
# COMPACT_ATOMS: atom_id res chain seq x y z
N MET A 1 15.62 -17.18 7.26
CA MET A 1 14.20 -16.99 6.87
C MET A 1 13.47 -16.42 8.08
N LYS A 2 12.89 -15.22 7.96
CA LYS A 2 12.17 -14.54 9.08
C LYS A 2 10.72 -15.02 9.10
N PHE A 3 10.41 -15.95 10.00
CA PHE A 3 9.04 -16.45 10.25
C PHE A 3 8.14 -15.40 10.96
N SER A 4 8.62 -14.18 11.17
CA SER A 4 7.93 -13.10 11.89
C SER A 4 6.82 -12.41 11.09
N ASP A 5 6.74 -12.63 9.78
CA ASP A 5 5.81 -11.90 8.91
C ASP A 5 4.39 -12.50 8.88
N ILE A 6 4.14 -13.59 9.62
CA ILE A 6 2.84 -14.27 9.64
C ILE A 6 1.78 -13.43 10.39
N PHE A 7 2.21 -12.58 11.32
CA PHE A 7 1.32 -11.73 12.14
C PHE A 7 1.35 -10.25 11.76
N VAL A 8 2.19 -9.85 10.81
CA VAL A 8 2.23 -8.46 10.34
C VAL A 8 1.28 -8.28 9.16
N PRO A 9 0.58 -7.14 9.05
CA PRO A 9 -0.12 -6.77 7.84
C PRO A 9 0.80 -6.89 6.62
N ARG A 10 0.28 -7.42 5.50
CA ARG A 10 1.08 -7.69 4.29
C ARG A 10 1.78 -6.45 3.73
N TRP A 11 1.25 -5.26 3.99
CA TRP A 11 1.85 -3.97 3.60
C TRP A 11 3.07 -3.58 4.44
N GLN A 12 3.40 -4.30 5.51
CA GLN A 12 4.62 -4.13 6.32
C GLN A 12 5.65 -5.23 6.06
N ASN A 13 5.44 -6.06 5.03
CA ASN A 13 6.35 -7.16 4.72
C ASN A 13 7.74 -6.63 4.31
N SER A 14 8.79 -7.36 4.68
CA SER A 14 10.17 -6.99 4.30
C SER A 14 10.39 -6.98 2.78
N ASN A 15 9.62 -7.78 2.02
CA ASN A 15 9.68 -7.81 0.57
C ASN A 15 8.77 -6.72 -0.05
N PRO A 16 9.31 -5.74 -0.78
CA PRO A 16 8.52 -4.68 -1.41
C PRO A 16 7.45 -5.22 -2.38
N GLU A 17 7.74 -6.30 -3.09
CA GLU A 17 6.80 -6.96 -4.00
C GLU A 17 5.56 -7.52 -3.27
N VAL A 18 5.70 -7.90 -2.00
CA VAL A 18 4.56 -8.34 -1.17
C VAL A 18 3.78 -7.13 -0.68
N ARG A 19 4.47 -6.03 -0.34
CA ARG A 19 3.83 -4.77 0.04
C ARG A 19 2.98 -4.22 -1.11
N ILE A 20 3.53 -4.13 -2.33
CA ILE A 20 2.81 -3.66 -3.53
C ILE A 20 1.51 -4.44 -3.74
N ARG A 21 1.57 -5.78 -3.74
CA ARG A 21 0.38 -6.64 -3.88
C ARG A 21 -0.64 -6.45 -2.76
N ALA A 22 -0.20 -6.06 -1.56
CA ALA A 22 -1.11 -5.78 -0.45
C ALA A 22 -1.92 -4.50 -0.69
N LEU A 23 -1.33 -3.48 -1.35
CA LEU A 23 -1.96 -2.18 -1.58
C LEU A 23 -3.25 -2.29 -2.40
N GLU A 24 -3.32 -3.23 -3.36
CA GLU A 24 -4.52 -3.47 -4.18
C GLU A 24 -5.77 -3.74 -3.32
N ARG A 25 -5.58 -4.36 -2.16
CA ARG A 25 -6.67 -4.74 -1.24
C ARG A 25 -6.98 -3.67 -0.21
N ILE A 26 -6.13 -2.67 -0.04
CA ILE A 26 -6.35 -1.56 0.90
C ILE A 26 -7.34 -0.57 0.29
N LYS A 27 -8.32 -0.17 1.09
CA LYS A 27 -9.32 0.88 0.77
C LYS A 27 -9.20 2.10 1.66
N ASP A 28 -8.38 2.03 2.71
CA ASP A 28 -8.13 3.14 3.61
C ASP A 28 -7.23 4.16 2.92
N VAL A 29 -7.83 5.27 2.49
CA VAL A 29 -7.16 6.38 1.80
C VAL A 29 -6.08 7.05 2.66
N LYS A 30 -6.27 7.10 3.99
CA LYS A 30 -5.28 7.70 4.90
C LYS A 30 -4.05 6.80 5.00
N LEU A 31 -4.27 5.49 5.15
CA LEU A 31 -3.17 4.53 5.17
C LEU A 31 -2.40 4.53 3.84
N LEU A 32 -3.09 4.55 2.70
CA LEU A 32 -2.44 4.63 1.38
C LEU A 32 -1.62 5.92 1.22
N GLY A 33 -2.12 7.06 1.70
CA GLY A 33 -1.37 8.31 1.71
C GLY A 33 -0.10 8.22 2.56
N GLN A 34 -0.19 7.64 3.75
CA GLN A 34 0.98 7.42 4.62
C GLN A 34 2.03 6.53 3.97
N ILE A 35 1.61 5.43 3.32
CA ILE A 35 2.52 4.52 2.61
C ILE A 35 3.17 5.24 1.42
N ALA A 36 2.40 6.02 0.64
CA ALA A 36 2.92 6.77 -0.50
C ALA A 36 4.00 7.79 -0.11
N GLU A 37 3.96 8.32 1.12
CA GLU A 37 4.92 9.32 1.61
C GLU A 37 6.12 8.72 2.35
N LYS A 38 5.96 7.55 2.98
CA LYS A 38 6.91 7.06 4.00
C LYS A 38 7.49 5.68 3.74
N ASP A 39 7.04 4.95 2.72
CA ASP A 39 7.66 3.66 2.39
C ASP A 39 9.10 3.88 1.90
N GLU A 40 9.98 2.94 2.25
CA GLU A 40 11.40 3.00 1.88
C GLU A 40 11.63 2.65 0.40
N ASP A 41 10.71 1.89 -0.20
CA ASP A 41 10.82 1.47 -1.59
C ASP A 41 10.02 2.42 -2.51
N PRO A 42 10.68 3.07 -3.49
CA PRO A 42 10.00 4.00 -4.40
C PRO A 42 8.88 3.37 -5.23
N GLY A 43 8.98 2.07 -5.54
CA GLY A 43 7.95 1.34 -6.28
C GLY A 43 6.69 1.15 -5.43
N VAL A 44 6.85 0.87 -4.13
CA VAL A 44 5.74 0.83 -3.17
C VAL A 44 5.09 2.21 -3.04
N CYS A 45 5.87 3.27 -2.94
CA CYS A 45 5.35 4.65 -2.87
C CYS A 45 4.50 4.98 -4.10
N GLN A 46 5.01 4.68 -5.31
CA GLN A 46 4.30 4.93 -6.55
C GLN A 46 3.00 4.12 -6.65
N ALA A 47 3.06 2.82 -6.31
CA ALA A 47 1.88 1.96 -6.31
C ALA A 47 0.81 2.44 -5.33
N ALA A 48 1.21 2.92 -4.14
CA ALA A 48 0.29 3.48 -3.16
C ALA A 48 -0.39 4.76 -3.66
N ARG A 49 0.37 5.64 -4.36
CA ARG A 49 -0.19 6.85 -4.97
C ARG A 49 -1.22 6.52 -6.05
N LEU A 50 -0.88 5.62 -6.97
CA LEU A 50 -1.81 5.19 -8.03
C LEU A 50 -3.09 4.57 -7.44
N ARG A 51 -2.95 3.78 -6.38
CA ARG A 51 -4.10 3.18 -5.69
C ARG A 51 -4.97 4.24 -5.02
N LEU A 52 -4.37 5.22 -4.36
CA LEU A 52 -5.06 6.34 -3.73
C LEU A 52 -5.84 7.14 -4.77
N ASP A 53 -5.20 7.53 -5.87
CA ASP A 53 -5.83 8.28 -6.96
C ASP A 53 -7.02 7.50 -7.54
N SER A 54 -6.87 6.18 -7.74
CA SER A 54 -7.96 5.32 -8.22
C SER A 54 -9.17 5.26 -7.27
N LEU A 55 -8.96 5.38 -5.96
CA LEU A 55 -10.06 5.39 -4.98
C LEU A 55 -10.74 6.76 -4.91
N LEU A 56 -9.97 7.84 -4.94
CA LEU A 56 -10.50 9.20 -4.90
C LEU A 56 -11.32 9.54 -6.15
N VAL A 57 -10.89 9.12 -7.33
CA VAL A 57 -11.68 9.30 -8.57
C VAL A 57 -13.05 8.63 -8.43
N ARG A 58 -13.10 7.41 -7.88
CA ARG A 58 -14.37 6.68 -7.70
C ARG A 58 -15.31 7.33 -6.69
N GLU A 59 -14.79 8.00 -5.67
CA GLU A 59 -15.60 8.75 -4.71
C GLU A 59 -16.19 10.03 -5.31
N THR A 60 -15.55 10.63 -6.32
CA THR A 60 -16.06 11.85 -6.97
C THR A 60 -17.15 11.59 -8.02
N GLU A 61 -17.30 10.34 -8.47
CA GLU A 61 -18.26 9.94 -9.51
C GLU A 61 -19.56 9.31 -8.95
N ALA A 62 -19.66 9.14 -7.63
CA ALA A 62 -20.78 8.50 -6.93
C ALA A 62 -21.66 9.51 -6.18
#